data_AF-A0A9D8NUS3-F1
#
_entry.id   AF-A0A9D8NUS3-F1
#
_cell.length_a   1.000
_cell.length_b   1.000
_cell.length_c   1.000
_cell.angle_alpha   90.00
_cell.angle_beta   90.00
_cell.angle_gamma   90.00
#
_symmetry.space_group_name_H-M   'P 1'
#
loop_
_entity.id
_entity.type
_entity.pdbx_description
1 polymer ?
#
loop_
_entity_poly.entity_id
_entity_poly.type
_entity_poly.pdbx_seq_one_letter_code
_entity_poly.pdbx_strand_id
1 'polypeptide(L)'
;VAPWFRGRGLGKHLGEHSIEEARRSGYLAMQFNLVVSTNLAAIELWQRLGFKIVATIPRAFRHGTLGLVATHIMHRELESK
;
A
#
# COMPACT_ATOMS: atom_id res chain seq x y z
N VAL A 1 9.03 -7.34 -2.74
CA VAL A 1 9.13 -8.82 -2.78
C VAL A 1 9.69 -9.25 -4.13
N ALA A 2 10.80 -10.00 -4.14
CA ALA A 2 11.41 -10.47 -5.38
C ALA A 2 10.43 -11.33 -6.21
N PRO A 3 10.50 -11.32 -7.55
CA PRO A 3 9.50 -11.97 -8.41
C PRO A 3 9.22 -13.44 -8.05
N TRP A 4 10.27 -14.23 -7.77
CA TRP A 4 10.17 -15.65 -7.42
C TRP A 4 9.54 -15.94 -6.05
N PHE A 5 9.34 -14.92 -5.22
CA PHE A 5 8.67 -15.03 -3.93
C PHE A 5 7.26 -14.40 -3.89
N ARG A 6 6.77 -13.88 -5.03
CA ARG A 6 5.39 -13.38 -5.12
C ARG A 6 4.38 -14.52 -4.95
N GLY A 7 3.16 -14.18 -4.50
CA GLY A 7 2.09 -15.16 -4.26
C GLY A 7 2.27 -16.02 -3.00
N ARG A 8 3.42 -15.96 -2.31
CA ARG A 8 3.70 -16.75 -1.09
C ARG A 8 3.32 -16.04 0.21
N GLY A 9 2.48 -15.01 0.15
CA GLY A 9 2.04 -14.27 1.34
C GLY A 9 3.09 -13.37 2.00
N LEU A 10 4.33 -13.26 1.47
CA LEU A 10 5.37 -12.44 2.10
C LEU A 10 5.02 -10.94 2.16
N GLY A 11 4.34 -10.41 1.14
CA GLY A 11 3.89 -9.01 1.15
C GLY A 11 2.93 -8.73 2.31
N LYS A 12 2.04 -9.68 2.61
CA LYS A 12 1.12 -9.62 3.75
C LYS A 12 1.89 -9.62 5.07
N HIS A 13 2.77 -10.60 5.28
CA HIS A 13 3.56 -10.70 6.51
C HIS A 13 4.42 -9.44 6.75
N LEU A 14 5.08 -8.92 5.72
CA LEU A 14 5.85 -7.67 5.83
C LEU A 14 4.95 -6.48 6.18
N GLY A 15 3.78 -6.37 5.54
CA GLY A 15 2.80 -5.32 5.83
C GLY A 15 2.28 -5.38 7.27
N GLU A 16 1.86 -6.56 7.73
CA GLU A 16 1.37 -6.79 9.10
C GLU A 16 2.45 -6.46 10.12
N HIS A 17 3.69 -6.91 9.89
CA HIS A 17 4.82 -6.58 10.75
C HIS A 17 5.07 -5.07 10.82
N SER A 18 5.08 -4.37 9.68
CA SER A 18 5.27 -2.91 9.67
C SER A 18 4.17 -2.15 10.40
N ILE A 19 2.91 -2.61 10.29
CA ILE A 19 1.76 -2.02 11.00
C ILE A 19 1.90 -2.21 12.51
N GLU A 20 2.27 -3.41 12.95
CA GLU A 20 2.50 -3.72 14.35
C GLU A 20 3.65 -2.89 14.92
N GLU A 21 4.75 -2.75 14.18
CA GLU A 21 5.88 -1.95 14.61
C GLU A 21 5.54 -0.45 14.70
N ALA A 22 4.77 0.07 13.75
CA ALA A 22 4.30 1.45 13.79
C ALA A 22 3.43 1.71 15.03
N ARG A 23 2.55 0.76 15.40
CA ARG A 23 1.77 0.84 16.63
C ARG A 23 2.65 0.84 17.89
N ARG A 24 3.61 -0.08 17.97
CA ARG A 24 4.57 -0.15 19.11
C ARG A 24 5.39 1.12 19.27
N SER A 25 5.71 1.75 18.15
CA SER A 25 6.43 3.02 18.11
C SER A 25 5.56 4.25 18.40
N GLY A 26 4.25 4.09 18.67
CA GLY A 26 3.34 5.18 19.01
C GLY A 26 2.85 6.01 17.83
N TYR A 27 2.98 5.52 16.59
CA TYR A 27 2.39 6.19 15.43
C TYR A 27 0.86 6.07 15.44
N LEU A 28 0.18 7.15 15.08
CA LEU A 28 -1.28 7.22 15.03
C LEU A 28 -1.87 6.71 13.71
N ALA A 29 -1.07 6.70 12.65
CA ALA A 29 -1.51 6.30 11.32
C ALA A 29 -0.33 5.91 10.43
N MET A 30 -0.63 5.25 9.30
CA MET A 30 0.31 5.00 8.21
C MET A 30 -0.25 5.50 6.89
N GLN A 31 0.64 6.02 6.03
CA GLN A 31 0.30 6.49 4.70
C GLN A 31 1.25 5.92 3.64
N PHE A 32 0.68 5.44 2.54
CA PHE A 32 1.39 5.25 1.29
C PHE A 32 1.11 6.43 0.37
N ASN A 33 2.16 7.20 0.07
CA ASN A 33 2.05 8.42 -0.73
C ASN A 33 1.83 8.14 -2.23
N LEU A 34 2.25 6.97 -2.70
CA LEU A 34 2.21 6.63 -4.11
C LEU A 34 2.00 5.12 -4.30
N VAL A 35 0.76 4.75 -4.59
CA VAL A 35 0.38 3.40 -5.02
C VAL A 35 -0.10 3.46 -6.47
N VAL A 36 0.65 2.88 -7.40
CA VAL A 36 0.31 2.92 -8.83
C VAL A 36 -1.06 2.28 -9.08
N SER A 37 -1.98 2.97 -9.75
CA SER A 37 -3.38 2.56 -9.88
C SER A 37 -3.58 1.25 -10.65
N THR A 38 -2.60 0.87 -11.48
CA THR A 38 -2.62 -0.39 -12.24
C THR A 38 -2.02 -1.57 -11.47
N ASN A 39 -1.44 -1.35 -10.29
CA ASN A 39 -0.91 -2.41 -9.43
C ASN A 39 -2.01 -2.99 -8.53
N LEU A 40 -2.98 -3.65 -9.16
CA LEU A 40 -4.18 -4.17 -8.49
C LEU A 40 -3.83 -5.12 -7.32
N ALA A 41 -2.80 -5.95 -7.47
CA ALA A 41 -2.36 -6.86 -6.42
C ALA A 41 -1.88 -6.13 -5.15
N ALA A 42 -1.19 -4.99 -5.30
CA ALA A 42 -0.78 -4.18 -4.15
C ALA A 42 -1.97 -3.44 -3.53
N ILE A 43 -2.86 -2.87 -4.35
CA ILE A 43 -4.06 -2.17 -3.88
C ILE A 43 -4.93 -3.11 -3.04
N GLU A 44 -5.22 -4.31 -3.55
CA GLU A 44 -6.02 -5.30 -2.85
C GLU A 44 -5.35 -5.75 -1.54
N LEU A 45 -4.03 -5.99 -1.57
CA LEU A 45 -3.28 -6.32 -0.37
C LEU A 45 -3.42 -5.23 0.70
N TRP A 46 -3.24 -3.96 0.35
CA TRP A 46 -3.32 -2.86 1.31
C TRP A 46 -4.73 -2.63 1.82
N GLN A 47 -5.76 -2.80 0.98
CA GLN A 47 -7.16 -2.76 1.40
C GLN A 47 -7.49 -3.87 2.41
N ARG A 48 -7.02 -5.11 2.17
CA ARG A 48 -7.14 -6.22 3.13
C ARG A 48 -6.41 -5.93 4.45
N LEU A 49 -5.33 -5.17 4.39
CA LEU A 49 -4.62 -4.67 5.56
C LEU A 49 -5.20 -3.35 6.10
N GLY A 50 -6.44 -3.00 5.78
CA GLY A 50 -7.15 -1.88 6.40
C GLY A 50 -6.77 -0.48 5.90
N PHE A 51 -5.95 -0.36 4.86
CA PHE A 51 -5.72 0.92 4.20
C PHE A 51 -6.89 1.29 3.29
N LYS A 52 -7.22 2.58 3.23
CA LYS A 52 -8.24 3.15 2.35
C LYS A 52 -7.58 4.10 1.35
N ILE A 53 -8.06 4.12 0.11
CA ILE A 53 -7.67 5.16 -0.85
C ILE A 53 -8.30 6.48 -0.38
N VAL A 54 -7.48 7.50 -0.13
CA VAL A 54 -7.94 8.83 0.31
C VAL A 54 -7.83 9.89 -0.79
N ALA A 55 -6.98 9.66 -1.78
CA ALA A 55 -6.87 10.52 -2.95
C ALA A 55 -6.36 9.74 -4.16
N THR A 56 -6.66 10.24 -5.36
CA THR A 56 -6.11 9.74 -6.62
C THR A 56 -5.53 10.90 -7.42
N ILE A 57 -4.27 10.80 -7.81
CA ILE A 57 -3.57 11.80 -8.62
C ILE A 57 -3.53 11.27 -10.06
N PRO A 58 -4.22 11.90 -11.03
CA PRO A 58 -4.23 11.44 -12.40
C PRO A 58 -2.86 11.66 -13.06
N ARG A 59 -2.47 10.76 -13.97
CA ARG A 59 -1.26 10.88 -14.80
C ARG A 59 0.05 11.08 -14.00
N ALA A 60 0.11 10.59 -12.77
CA ALA A 60 1.21 10.80 -11.82
C ALA A 60 2.37 9.80 -11.96
N PHE A 61 2.19 8.71 -12.73
CA PHE A 61 3.23 7.69 -12.91
C PHE A 61 3.35 7.26 -14.37
N ARG A 62 4.58 7.19 -14.90
CA ARG A 62 4.86 6.70 -16.26
C ARG A 62 5.02 5.17 -16.23
N HIS A 63 3.97 4.45 -16.58
CA HIS A 63 4.00 3.00 -16.73
C HIS A 63 4.79 2.61 -17.99
N GLY A 64 5.57 1.53 -17.91
CA GLY A 64 6.43 1.09 -19.02
C GLY A 64 5.68 0.73 -20.31
N THR A 65 4.41 0.33 -20.20
CA THR A 65 3.57 -0.07 -21.34
C THR A 65 2.24 0.69 -21.47
N LEU A 66 1.76 1.34 -20.39
CA LEU A 66 0.41 1.91 -20.34
C LEU A 66 0.41 3.45 -20.42
N GLY A 67 1.58 4.06 -20.63
CA GLY A 67 1.73 5.51 -20.62
C GLY A 67 1.56 6.10 -19.22
N LEU A 68 1.00 7.31 -19.14
CA LEU A 68 0.78 8.00 -17.86
C LEU A 68 -0.48 7.46 -17.17
N VAL A 69 -0.30 6.82 -16.02
CA VAL A 69 -1.37 6.25 -15.19
C VAL A 69 -1.51 7.02 -13.88
N ALA A 70 -2.65 6.84 -13.22
CA ALA A 70 -2.90 7.47 -11.93
C ALA A 70 -2.14 6.79 -10.79
N THR A 71 -2.06 7.47 -9.65
CA THR A 71 -1.57 6.92 -8.39
C THR A 71 -2.56 7.21 -7.28
N HIS A 72 -2.66 6.32 -6.31
CA HIS A 72 -3.45 6.50 -5.10
C HIS A 72 -2.56 6.92 -3.93
N ILE A 73 -3.07 7.83 -3.09
CA ILE A 73 -2.63 7.96 -1.70
C ILE A 73 -3.52 7.02 -0.88
N MET A 74 -2.91 6.15 -0.09
CA MET A 74 -3.62 5.23 0.79
C MET A 74 -3.28 5.49 2.25
N HIS A 75 -4.28 5.48 3.13
CA HIS A 75 -4.15 5.81 4.54
C HIS A 75 -4.80 4.76 5.43
N ARG A 76 -4.21 4.50 6.59
CA ARG A 76 -4.75 3.65 7.65
C ARG A 76 -4.52 4.29 9.01
N GLU A 77 -5.57 4.43 9.80
CA GLU A 77 -5.47 4.76 11.21
C GLU A 77 -4.99 3.55 12.01
N LEU A 78 -4.13 3.80 12.98
CA LEU A 78 -3.57 2.83 13.91
C LEU A 78 -4.15 3.11 15.29
N GLU A 79 -5.46 2.87 15.48
CA GLU A 79 -6.10 3.05 16.77
C GLU A 79 -5.28 2.39 17.90
N SER A 80 -5.12 3.13 19.00
CA SER A 80 -4.71 2.56 20.28
C SER A 80 -5.88 1.73 20.79
N LYS A 81 -5.67 0.43 21.03
CA LYS A 81 -6.61 -0.34 21.84
C LYS A 81 -6.70 0.23 23.25
#